data_AF-A0A812YLD3-F1
#
_entry.id   AF-A0A812YLD3-F1
#
_cell.length_a   1.000
_cell.length_b   1.000
_cell.length_c   1.000
_cell.angle_alpha   90.00
_cell.angle_beta   90.00
_cell.angle_gamma   90.00
#
_symmetry.space_group_name_H-M   'P 1'
#
loop_
_entity.id
_entity.type
_entity.pdbx_description
1 polymer ?
#
loop_
_entity_poly.entity_id
_entity_poly.type
_entity_poly.pdbx_seq_one_letter_code
_entity_poly.pdbx_strand_id
1 'polypeptide(L)'
;MFHFFNRVACWVLTDAKSSTLLSGVASRNAVWTQRLRRAAGLVLRQCWHIPNLSELSLKRVCHKRNVVDCFDFSAAQAFLNDAQVQKALGVPVGLAWRPCNLQVDSAFVRSGDYMSSTDGLVAELLERGVPVLAYSGDTDLMVDWLGTKGWMEKLAWRGQSDWVAAPLRTFHVHNKSAGREKSYGGFTFLQVFESGHLVPKDQPEVALMMLRRFVSLHSDWAAAPPAVLQSGPKDLGLRTQSSREPAFLAGLSALLGALCLAWALRLWKRKEPEGQYSLMT
;
A
#
# COMPACT_ATOMS: atom_id res chain seq x y z
N MET A 1 -1.59 3.36 -7.78
CA MET A 1 -1.62 2.87 -6.38
C MET A 1 -0.79 3.72 -5.42
N PHE A 2 0.36 4.30 -5.81
CA PHE A 2 1.14 5.27 -5.03
C PHE A 2 0.35 6.49 -4.50
N HIS A 3 -0.72 6.91 -5.19
CA HIS A 3 -1.60 7.98 -4.71
C HIS A 3 -2.63 7.53 -3.65
N PHE A 4 -2.86 6.23 -3.49
CA PHE A 4 -3.82 5.68 -2.53
C PHE A 4 -3.13 5.38 -1.17
N PHE A 5 -1.92 4.82 -1.19
CA PHE A 5 -1.05 4.70 -0.01
C PHE A 5 -0.84 6.07 0.69
N ASN A 6 -0.72 7.13 -0.10
CA ASN A 6 -0.52 8.50 0.39
C ASN A 6 -1.71 9.14 1.13
N ARG A 7 -2.94 8.62 1.00
CA ARG A 7 -4.10 9.18 1.70
C ARG A 7 -4.36 8.54 3.06
N VAL A 8 -3.99 7.27 3.23
CA VAL A 8 -4.31 6.50 4.44
C VAL A 8 -3.38 6.86 5.61
N ALA A 9 -2.07 6.97 5.36
CA ALA A 9 -1.11 7.40 6.38
C ALA A 9 -1.39 8.81 6.92
N CYS A 10 -1.94 9.70 6.08
CA CYS A 10 -2.30 11.05 6.48
C CYS A 10 -3.54 11.10 7.39
N TRP A 11 -4.47 10.14 7.25
CA TRP A 11 -5.71 10.11 8.02
C TRP A 11 -5.48 9.72 9.49
N VAL A 12 -4.62 8.73 9.73
CA VAL A 12 -4.29 8.23 11.09
C VAL A 12 -3.66 9.32 11.96
N LEU A 13 -2.85 10.22 11.38
CA LEU A 13 -2.19 11.31 12.13
C LEU A 13 -3.07 12.55 12.31
N THR A 14 -4.04 12.79 11.42
CA THR A 14 -4.96 13.91 11.58
C THR A 14 -6.02 13.65 12.65
N ASP A 15 -6.52 12.41 12.77
CA ASP A 15 -7.64 12.10 13.66
C ASP A 15 -7.27 12.24 15.15
N ALA A 16 -6.01 11.93 15.51
CA ALA A 16 -5.49 12.09 16.87
C ALA A 16 -5.29 13.55 17.32
N LYS A 17 -5.32 14.53 16.40
CA LYS A 17 -5.18 15.97 16.71
C LYS A 17 -6.43 16.80 16.37
N SER A 18 -7.37 16.29 15.57
CA SER A 18 -8.56 17.02 15.15
C SER A 18 -9.75 16.90 16.09
N SER A 19 -9.76 15.95 17.04
CA SER A 19 -10.90 15.71 17.94
C SER A 19 -11.17 16.86 18.94
N THR A 20 -10.35 17.91 18.97
CA THR A 20 -10.50 19.02 19.94
C THR A 20 -10.75 20.40 19.29
N LEU A 21 -10.88 20.53 17.96
CA LEU A 21 -10.83 21.87 17.33
C LEU A 21 -11.85 22.19 16.23
N LEU A 22 -12.93 21.43 16.04
CA LEU A 22 -13.94 21.75 15.02
C LEU A 22 -15.37 21.74 15.56
N SER A 23 -15.66 22.71 16.43
CA SER A 23 -17.02 23.27 16.56
C SER A 23 -16.95 24.78 16.35
N GLY A 24 -17.30 25.25 15.16
CA GLY A 24 -17.65 26.65 14.94
C GLY A 24 -16.98 27.33 13.74
N VAL A 25 -17.84 27.87 12.87
CA VAL A 25 -17.60 28.96 11.91
C VAL A 25 -16.95 28.57 10.58
N ALA A 26 -17.77 28.00 9.70
CA ALA A 26 -17.60 28.12 8.25
C ALA A 26 -18.28 29.41 7.77
N SER A 27 -17.50 30.49 7.51
CA SER A 27 -17.96 31.63 6.72
C SER A 27 -16.83 32.59 6.35
N ARG A 28 -16.58 32.71 5.04
CA ARG A 28 -16.09 33.90 4.29
C ARG A 28 -14.71 34.47 4.66
N ASN A 29 -13.69 34.09 3.89
CA ASN A 29 -12.68 35.02 3.31
C ASN A 29 -11.58 34.25 2.55
N ALA A 30 -11.25 34.69 1.32
CA ALA A 30 -10.25 34.04 0.45
C ALA A 30 -8.85 33.92 1.08
N VAL A 31 -8.52 34.83 2.00
CA VAL A 31 -7.28 34.84 2.80
C VAL A 31 -7.19 33.65 3.76
N TRP A 32 -8.32 33.19 4.31
CA TRP A 32 -8.37 32.01 5.16
C TRP A 32 -8.20 30.72 4.38
N THR A 33 -8.77 30.60 3.18
CA THR A 33 -8.50 29.48 2.27
C THR A 33 -7.02 29.39 1.86
N GLN A 34 -6.32 30.51 1.71
CA GLN A 34 -4.90 30.51 1.38
C GLN A 34 -4.02 30.16 2.59
N ARG A 35 -4.41 30.58 3.80
CA ARG A 35 -3.79 30.14 5.07
C ARG A 35 -4.08 28.67 5.38
N LEU A 36 -5.28 28.17 5.10
CA LEU A 36 -5.64 26.75 5.21
C LEU A 36 -4.93 25.91 4.15
N ARG A 37 -4.70 26.40 2.94
CA ARG A 37 -3.86 25.72 1.92
C ARG A 37 -2.39 25.73 2.29
N ARG A 38 -1.88 26.80 2.92
CA ARG A 38 -0.51 26.83 3.47
C ARG A 38 -0.37 25.96 4.71
N ALA A 39 -1.37 25.91 5.59
CA ALA A 39 -1.41 25.03 6.75
C ALA A 39 -1.57 23.57 6.34
N ALA A 40 -2.43 23.25 5.38
CA ALA A 40 -2.54 21.91 4.77
C ALA A 40 -1.26 21.53 4.01
N GLY A 41 -0.61 22.49 3.32
CA GLY A 41 0.68 22.28 2.68
C GLY A 41 1.84 22.10 3.68
N LEU A 42 1.78 22.75 4.85
CA LEU A 42 2.71 22.54 5.96
C LEU A 42 2.48 21.20 6.65
N VAL A 43 1.22 20.82 6.89
CA VAL A 43 0.81 19.53 7.47
C VAL A 43 1.19 18.38 6.53
N LEU A 44 1.02 18.55 5.22
CA LEU A 44 1.52 17.61 4.22
C LEU A 44 3.06 17.52 4.26
N ARG A 45 3.80 18.62 4.43
CA ARG A 45 5.26 18.56 4.61
C ARG A 45 5.69 17.91 5.94
N GLN A 46 4.91 18.07 7.00
CA GLN A 46 5.17 17.48 8.33
C GLN A 46 4.80 16.00 8.42
N CYS A 47 3.84 15.51 7.64
CA CYS A 47 3.51 14.07 7.60
C CYS A 47 4.51 13.25 6.78
N TRP A 48 5.21 13.89 5.84
CA TRP A 48 6.17 13.25 4.94
C TRP A 48 7.60 13.21 5.47
N HIS A 49 7.92 14.02 6.47
CA HIS A 49 9.23 14.04 7.11
C HIS A 49 9.06 14.06 8.63
N ILE A 50 8.73 12.90 9.20
CA ILE A 50 9.20 12.62 10.55
C ILE A 50 10.62 12.08 10.36
N PRO A 51 11.67 12.90 10.55
CA PRO A 51 13.03 12.40 10.41
C PRO A 51 13.20 11.19 11.32
N ASN A 52 13.72 10.10 10.74
CA ASN A 52 14.20 8.90 11.43
C ASN A 52 13.16 7.82 11.78
N LEU A 53 11.90 7.86 11.35
CA LEU A 53 11.01 6.69 11.49
C LEU A 53 11.40 5.58 10.50
N SER A 54 11.39 4.33 10.96
CA SER A 54 11.58 3.16 10.11
C SER A 54 10.32 2.90 9.28
N GLU A 55 10.45 2.80 7.95
CA GLU A 55 9.36 2.39 7.06
C GLU A 55 8.84 0.97 7.39
N LEU A 56 9.65 0.16 8.07
CA LEU A 56 9.32 -1.22 8.43
C LEU A 56 8.64 -1.35 9.81
N SER A 57 8.62 -0.28 10.62
CA SER A 57 7.89 -0.25 11.88
C SER A 57 7.79 1.17 12.44
N LEU A 58 6.57 1.64 12.70
CA LEU A 58 6.28 2.89 13.44
C LEU A 58 6.89 2.92 14.85
N LYS A 59 7.22 1.77 15.43
CA LYS A 59 7.83 1.66 16.77
C LYS A 59 9.34 1.84 16.75
N ARG A 60 10.00 1.84 15.58
CA ARG A 60 11.46 1.84 15.48
C ARG A 60 11.98 3.04 14.71
N VAL A 61 13.07 3.60 15.21
CA VAL A 61 13.81 4.66 14.55
C VAL A 61 14.86 4.03 13.64
N CYS A 62 14.87 4.36 12.36
CA CYS A 62 15.92 3.95 11.41
C CYS A 62 16.51 5.18 10.73
N HIS A 63 17.84 5.32 10.84
CA HIS A 63 18.60 6.41 10.21
C HIS A 63 19.26 6.01 8.90
N LYS A 64 19.05 4.77 8.43
CA LYS A 64 19.66 4.25 7.22
C LYS A 64 18.83 4.64 6.00
N ARG A 65 19.51 4.99 4.90
CA ARG A 65 18.83 5.29 3.63
C ARG A 65 18.26 4.04 2.96
N ASN A 66 18.86 2.88 3.21
CA ASN A 66 18.36 1.60 2.70
C ASN A 66 17.52 0.93 3.79
N VAL A 67 16.30 0.57 3.43
CA VAL A 67 15.33 -0.08 4.30
C VAL A 67 15.84 -1.44 4.80
N VAL A 68 16.62 -2.17 3.99
CA VAL A 68 17.21 -3.46 4.38
C VAL A 68 18.16 -3.32 5.56
N ASP A 69 18.87 -2.19 5.65
CA ASP A 69 19.84 -1.90 6.72
C ASP A 69 19.16 -1.49 8.04
N CYS A 70 17.82 -1.36 8.06
CA CYS A 70 17.07 -1.09 9.28
C CYS A 70 16.93 -2.33 10.19
N PHE A 71 17.29 -3.51 9.69
CA PHE A 71 17.43 -4.73 10.47
C PHE A 71 18.90 -5.14 10.58
N ASP A 72 19.29 -5.65 11.74
CA ASP A 72 20.63 -6.17 11.95
C ASP A 72 20.73 -7.61 11.41
N PHE A 73 21.40 -7.75 10.26
CA PHE A 73 21.72 -9.03 9.64
C PHE A 73 23.18 -9.44 9.86
N SER A 74 23.96 -8.72 10.70
CA SER A 74 25.40 -8.97 10.85
C SER A 74 25.70 -10.39 11.32
N ALA A 75 24.94 -10.91 12.28
CA ALA A 75 25.09 -12.28 12.78
C ALA A 75 24.79 -13.33 11.69
N ALA A 76 23.71 -13.15 10.93
CA ALA A 76 23.36 -14.03 9.82
C ALA A 76 24.42 -13.96 8.71
N GLN A 77 24.93 -12.76 8.42
CA GLN A 77 25.97 -12.56 7.42
C GLN A 77 27.29 -13.20 7.84
N ALA A 78 27.70 -13.07 9.10
CA ALA A 78 28.90 -13.73 9.60
C ALA A 78 28.77 -15.26 9.52
N PHE A 79 27.63 -15.81 9.97
CA PHE A 79 27.37 -17.24 9.94
C PHE A 79 27.33 -17.82 8.52
N LEU A 80 26.60 -17.20 7.59
CA LEU A 80 26.43 -17.70 6.23
C LEU A 80 27.68 -17.47 5.33
N ASN A 81 28.60 -16.62 5.75
CA ASN A 81 29.90 -16.43 5.08
C ASN A 81 31.04 -17.23 5.73
N ASP A 82 30.76 -17.99 6.79
CA ASP A 82 31.75 -18.90 7.37
C ASP A 82 32.02 -20.08 6.43
N ALA A 83 33.30 -20.37 6.17
CA ALA A 83 33.69 -21.40 5.21
C ALA A 83 33.24 -22.81 5.61
N GLN A 84 33.18 -23.12 6.92
CA GLN A 84 32.69 -24.40 7.41
C GLN A 84 31.18 -24.52 7.21
N VAL A 85 30.44 -23.43 7.48
CA VAL A 85 29.00 -23.37 7.21
C VAL A 85 28.72 -23.52 5.72
N GLN A 86 29.45 -22.83 4.86
CA GLN A 86 29.31 -22.94 3.41
C GLN A 86 29.59 -24.37 2.92
N LYS A 87 30.65 -24.99 3.44
CA LYS A 87 30.97 -26.39 3.14
C LYS A 87 29.87 -27.34 3.61
N ALA A 88 29.31 -27.11 4.81
CA ALA A 88 28.23 -27.93 5.36
C ALA A 88 26.93 -27.80 4.56
N LEU A 89 26.64 -26.60 4.04
CA LEU A 89 25.49 -26.35 3.17
C LEU A 89 25.70 -26.82 1.72
N GLY A 90 26.92 -27.23 1.35
CA GLY A 90 27.26 -27.66 0.00
C GLY A 90 27.32 -26.53 -1.04
N VAL A 91 27.52 -25.28 -0.59
CA VAL A 91 27.69 -24.13 -1.50
C VAL A 91 29.17 -23.84 -1.75
N PRO A 92 29.54 -23.17 -2.86
CA PRO A 92 30.92 -22.79 -3.13
C PRO A 92 31.50 -21.95 -1.99
N VAL A 93 32.65 -22.39 -1.45
CA VAL A 93 33.36 -21.66 -0.40
C VAL A 93 33.89 -20.34 -0.97
N GLY A 94 33.68 -19.24 -0.24
CA GLY A 94 34.06 -17.89 -0.64
C GLY A 94 32.98 -17.15 -1.43
N LEU A 95 31.81 -17.76 -1.67
CA LEU A 95 30.66 -17.06 -2.23
C LEU A 95 30.07 -16.11 -1.17
N ALA A 96 30.15 -14.80 -1.43
CA ALA A 96 29.68 -13.80 -0.48
C ALA A 96 28.14 -13.79 -0.39
N TRP A 97 27.61 -14.22 0.75
CA TRP A 97 26.19 -14.07 1.09
C TRP A 97 25.88 -12.64 1.53
N ARG A 98 24.74 -12.13 1.06
CA ARG A 98 24.16 -10.83 1.42
C ARG A 98 22.65 -10.99 1.60
N PRO A 99 22.00 -10.19 2.48
CA PRO A 99 20.56 -10.30 2.70
C PRO A 99 19.73 -9.92 1.47
N CYS A 100 20.20 -8.97 0.64
CA CYS A 100 19.53 -8.54 -0.57
C CYS A 100 20.54 -8.19 -1.69
N ASN A 101 20.15 -8.42 -2.95
CA ASN A 101 20.90 -7.99 -4.13
C ASN A 101 20.21 -6.79 -4.78
N LEU A 102 20.72 -5.59 -4.55
CA LEU A 102 20.13 -4.35 -5.04
C LEU A 102 20.19 -4.19 -6.57
N GLN A 103 21.07 -4.94 -7.26
CA GLN A 103 21.13 -4.91 -8.72
C GLN A 103 19.93 -5.63 -9.33
N VAL A 104 19.54 -6.76 -8.74
CA VAL A 104 18.34 -7.51 -9.13
C VAL A 104 17.09 -6.68 -8.81
N ASP A 105 16.99 -6.14 -7.60
CA ASP A 105 15.91 -5.23 -7.21
C ASP A 105 15.74 -4.08 -8.20
N SER A 106 16.84 -3.39 -8.53
CA SER A 106 16.79 -2.28 -9.49
C SER A 106 16.40 -2.73 -10.91
N ALA A 107 16.72 -3.97 -11.30
CA ALA A 107 16.30 -4.50 -12.60
C ALA A 107 14.79 -4.75 -12.65
N PHE A 108 14.21 -5.31 -11.58
CA PHE A 108 12.76 -5.48 -11.45
C PHE A 108 12.02 -4.13 -11.47
N VAL A 109 12.52 -3.13 -10.72
CA VAL A 109 11.96 -1.77 -10.75
C VAL A 109 11.99 -1.18 -12.17
N ARG A 110 13.14 -1.28 -12.87
CA ARG A 110 13.28 -0.76 -14.24
C ARG A 110 12.44 -1.50 -15.27
N SER A 111 12.14 -2.78 -15.04
CA SER A 111 11.29 -3.58 -15.92
C SER A 111 9.80 -3.21 -15.81
N GLY A 112 9.41 -2.44 -14.79
CA GLY A 112 8.01 -2.10 -14.50
C GLY A 112 7.28 -3.16 -13.66
N ASP A 113 7.93 -4.27 -13.34
CA ASP A 113 7.35 -5.36 -12.53
C ASP A 113 6.84 -4.86 -11.17
N TYR A 114 7.57 -3.95 -10.52
CA TYR A 114 7.18 -3.36 -9.23
C TYR A 114 5.78 -2.70 -9.24
N MET A 115 5.31 -2.25 -10.41
CA MET A 115 4.01 -1.60 -10.57
C MET A 115 2.94 -2.54 -11.16
N SER A 116 3.29 -3.78 -11.46
CA SER A 116 2.38 -4.78 -12.02
C SER A 116 1.51 -5.39 -10.93
N SER A 117 0.23 -5.56 -11.23
CA SER A 117 -0.74 -6.12 -10.27
C SER A 117 -0.76 -7.64 -10.34
N THR A 118 -0.72 -8.29 -9.18
CA THR A 118 -0.82 -9.76 -9.04
C THR A 118 -2.09 -10.20 -8.33
N ASP A 119 -2.96 -9.26 -7.96
CA ASP A 119 -4.25 -9.52 -7.31
C ASP A 119 -5.16 -10.46 -8.11
N GLY A 120 -5.17 -10.34 -9.44
CA GLY A 120 -5.90 -11.26 -10.33
C GLY A 120 -5.50 -12.74 -10.16
N LEU A 121 -4.21 -13.01 -9.87
CA LEU A 121 -3.74 -14.38 -9.61
C LEU A 121 -4.31 -14.94 -8.30
N VAL A 122 -4.54 -14.07 -7.31
CA VAL A 122 -5.20 -14.47 -6.05
C VAL A 122 -6.64 -14.89 -6.32
N ALA A 123 -7.36 -14.17 -7.18
CA ALA A 123 -8.72 -14.57 -7.58
C ALA A 123 -8.71 -15.96 -8.24
N GLU A 124 -7.77 -16.23 -9.15
CA GLU A 124 -7.65 -17.55 -9.80
C GLU A 124 -7.40 -18.69 -8.79
N LEU A 125 -6.60 -18.45 -7.75
CA LEU A 125 -6.36 -19.41 -6.68
C LEU A 125 -7.65 -19.72 -5.90
N LEU A 126 -8.40 -18.68 -5.54
CA LEU A 126 -9.67 -18.81 -4.82
C LEU A 126 -10.72 -19.57 -5.65
N GLU A 127 -10.81 -19.31 -6.96
CA GLU A 127 -11.72 -20.03 -7.87
C GLU A 127 -11.37 -21.51 -8.04
N ARG A 128 -10.12 -21.89 -7.74
CA ARG A 128 -9.65 -23.28 -7.72
C ARG A 128 -9.75 -23.92 -6.33
N GLY A 129 -10.31 -23.20 -5.34
CA GLY A 129 -10.45 -23.68 -3.97
C GLY A 129 -9.14 -23.73 -3.20
N VAL A 130 -8.11 -22.98 -3.62
CA VAL A 130 -6.85 -22.87 -2.88
C VAL A 130 -7.01 -21.79 -1.79
N PRO A 131 -6.86 -22.13 -0.50
CA PRO A 131 -6.94 -21.14 0.57
C PRO A 131 -5.79 -20.13 0.48
N VAL A 132 -6.11 -18.86 0.75
CA VAL A 132 -5.18 -17.74 0.74
C VAL A 132 -5.25 -17.00 2.07
N LEU A 133 -4.10 -16.86 2.72
CA LEU A 133 -3.90 -16.03 3.90
C LEU A 133 -3.04 -14.82 3.52
N ALA A 134 -3.56 -13.62 3.72
CA ALA A 134 -2.80 -12.39 3.73
C ALA A 134 -2.70 -11.87 5.16
N TYR A 135 -1.50 -11.53 5.60
CA TYR A 135 -1.29 -11.00 6.95
C TYR A 135 -0.36 -9.79 6.93
N SER A 136 -0.58 -8.87 7.86
CA SER A 136 0.22 -7.64 7.97
C SER A 136 0.40 -7.24 9.44
N GLY A 137 1.59 -6.79 9.80
CA GLY A 137 1.84 -6.15 11.08
C GLY A 137 1.16 -4.79 11.15
N ASP A 138 0.57 -4.45 12.30
CA ASP A 138 -0.16 -3.20 12.48
C ASP A 138 0.70 -1.93 12.52
N THR A 139 2.03 -2.09 12.63
CA THR A 139 2.99 -0.99 12.67
C THR A 139 3.85 -0.86 11.42
N ASP A 140 3.66 -1.72 10.40
CA ASP A 140 4.35 -1.61 9.11
C ASP A 140 3.80 -0.42 8.29
N LEU A 141 4.68 0.41 7.74
CA LEU A 141 4.31 1.52 6.84
C LEU A 141 4.54 1.20 5.37
N MET A 142 5.40 0.22 5.06
CA MET A 142 5.74 -0.12 3.69
C MET A 142 4.63 -0.93 3.03
N VAL A 143 4.13 -1.95 3.73
CA VAL A 143 3.03 -2.82 3.28
C VAL A 143 1.95 -2.86 4.36
N ASP A 144 1.33 -1.70 4.55
CA ASP A 144 0.46 -1.46 5.69
C ASP A 144 -0.81 -2.34 5.66
N TRP A 145 -1.33 -2.63 6.86
CA TRP A 145 -2.50 -3.50 7.02
C TRP A 145 -3.78 -2.90 6.43
N LEU A 146 -3.90 -1.57 6.31
CA LEU A 146 -5.06 -0.91 5.69
C LEU A 146 -5.02 -1.05 4.17
N GLY A 147 -3.83 -0.91 3.57
CA GLY A 147 -3.58 -1.17 2.16
C GLY A 147 -3.88 -2.63 1.81
N THR A 148 -3.39 -3.56 2.63
CA THR A 148 -3.67 -5.00 2.48
C THR A 148 -5.16 -5.30 2.56
N LYS A 149 -5.83 -4.85 3.62
CA LYS A 149 -7.29 -5.01 3.77
C LYS A 149 -8.04 -4.38 2.60
N GLY A 150 -7.61 -3.21 2.14
CA GLY A 150 -8.28 -2.43 1.11
C GLY A 150 -8.25 -3.05 -0.28
N TRP A 151 -7.17 -3.75 -0.67
CA TRP A 151 -7.17 -4.50 -1.94
C TRP A 151 -7.99 -5.78 -1.81
N MET A 152 -7.94 -6.46 -0.66
CA MET A 152 -8.74 -7.67 -0.42
C MET A 152 -10.25 -7.39 -0.46
N GLU A 153 -10.71 -6.25 0.07
CA GLU A 153 -12.11 -5.80 -0.03
C GLU A 153 -12.58 -5.58 -1.47
N LYS A 154 -11.65 -5.24 -2.37
CA LYS A 154 -11.94 -4.89 -3.77
C LYS A 154 -11.69 -6.04 -4.75
N LEU A 155 -11.02 -7.10 -4.33
CA LEU A 155 -10.72 -8.24 -5.18
C LEU A 155 -12.01 -8.83 -5.73
N ALA A 156 -12.12 -8.93 -7.05
CA ALA A 156 -13.26 -9.54 -7.72
C ALA A 156 -13.08 -11.07 -7.73
N TRP A 157 -13.93 -11.78 -7.01
CA TRP A 157 -14.00 -13.24 -6.97
C TRP A 157 -15.38 -13.67 -6.47
N ARG A 158 -15.74 -14.93 -6.64
CA ARG A 158 -17.09 -15.45 -6.36
C ARG A 158 -17.61 -15.15 -4.94
N GLY A 159 -16.74 -15.17 -3.93
CA GLY A 159 -17.10 -14.95 -2.53
C GLY A 159 -16.93 -13.51 -2.05
N GLN A 160 -16.71 -12.53 -2.94
CA GLN A 160 -16.39 -11.15 -2.55
C GLN A 160 -17.47 -10.53 -1.64
N SER A 161 -18.75 -10.62 -2.02
CA SER A 161 -19.84 -10.01 -1.26
C SER A 161 -19.91 -10.54 0.17
N ASP A 162 -19.77 -11.85 0.31
CA ASP A 162 -19.85 -12.53 1.60
C ASP A 162 -18.60 -12.26 2.43
N TRP A 163 -17.43 -12.19 1.80
CA TRP A 163 -16.20 -11.79 2.48
C TRP A 163 -16.28 -10.34 2.96
N VAL A 164 -16.88 -9.43 2.19
CA VAL A 164 -17.11 -8.03 2.61
C VAL A 164 -18.08 -8.00 3.80
N ALA A 165 -19.14 -8.81 3.78
CA ALA A 165 -20.12 -8.92 4.85
C ALA A 165 -19.61 -9.67 6.11
N ALA A 166 -18.56 -10.49 5.98
CA ALA A 166 -18.01 -11.26 7.08
C ALA A 166 -17.54 -10.35 8.24
N PRO A 167 -17.74 -10.75 9.50
CA PRO A 167 -17.33 -9.94 10.64
C PRO A 167 -15.81 -9.94 10.79
N LEU A 168 -15.26 -8.78 11.19
CA LEU A 168 -13.90 -8.69 11.70
C LEU A 168 -13.90 -9.22 13.14
N ARG A 169 -13.14 -10.27 13.41
CA ARG A 169 -13.07 -10.94 14.71
C ARG A 169 -11.72 -10.67 15.37
N THR A 170 -11.67 -10.74 16.70
CA THR A 170 -10.40 -10.68 17.42
C THR A 170 -9.68 -12.02 17.27
N PHE A 171 -8.42 -11.97 16.86
CA PHE A 171 -7.54 -13.14 16.84
C PHE A 171 -6.89 -13.28 18.21
N HIS A 172 -7.13 -14.41 18.88
CA HIS A 172 -6.60 -14.68 20.20
C HIS A 172 -5.46 -15.70 20.18
N VAL A 173 -4.40 -15.41 20.93
CA VAL A 173 -3.30 -16.33 21.20
C VAL A 173 -3.10 -16.38 22.71
N HIS A 174 -3.20 -17.57 23.31
CA HIS A 174 -3.11 -17.77 24.77
C HIS A 174 -3.97 -16.80 25.59
N ASN A 175 -5.23 -16.62 25.17
CA ASN A 175 -6.21 -15.72 25.79
C ASN A 175 -5.86 -14.22 25.74
N LYS A 176 -4.84 -13.83 24.97
CA LYS A 176 -4.50 -12.44 24.68
C LYS A 176 -4.99 -12.05 23.29
N SER A 177 -5.44 -10.81 23.16
CA SER A 177 -5.76 -10.23 21.86
C SER A 177 -4.47 -10.02 21.08
N ALA A 178 -4.28 -10.78 20.01
CA ALA A 178 -3.04 -10.82 19.22
C ALA A 178 -3.23 -10.23 17.81
N GLY A 179 -4.46 -9.90 17.43
CA GLY A 179 -4.75 -9.35 16.13
C GLY A 179 -6.24 -9.22 15.82
N ARG A 180 -6.53 -8.90 14.56
CA ARG A 180 -7.89 -8.93 14.00
C ARG A 180 -7.91 -9.77 12.74
N GLU A 181 -8.84 -10.70 12.67
CA GLU A 181 -9.00 -11.61 11.54
C GLU A 181 -10.32 -11.39 10.81
N LYS A 182 -10.32 -11.61 9.49
CA LYS A 182 -11.52 -11.68 8.67
C LYS A 182 -11.36 -12.85 7.71
N SER A 183 -12.30 -13.77 7.69
CA SER A 183 -12.22 -14.95 6.84
C SER A 183 -13.57 -15.30 6.24
N TYR A 184 -13.57 -15.66 4.96
CA TYR A 184 -14.69 -16.28 4.28
C TYR A 184 -14.19 -17.06 3.07
N GLY A 185 -14.71 -18.27 2.86
CA GLY A 185 -14.51 -19.01 1.62
C GLY A 185 -13.04 -19.21 1.23
N GLY A 186 -12.18 -19.52 2.19
CA GLY A 186 -10.75 -19.74 1.96
C GLY A 186 -9.93 -18.47 1.83
N PHE A 187 -10.54 -17.28 1.90
CA PHE A 187 -9.83 -16.00 1.82
C PHE A 187 -9.75 -15.34 3.20
N THR A 188 -8.56 -15.29 3.76
CA THR A 188 -8.32 -14.84 5.14
C THR A 188 -7.39 -13.65 5.20
N PHE A 189 -7.80 -12.61 5.91
CA PHE A 189 -6.98 -11.48 6.32
C PHE A 189 -6.65 -11.57 7.81
N LEU A 190 -5.39 -11.36 8.18
CA LEU A 190 -4.97 -11.20 9.57
C LEU A 190 -4.13 -9.94 9.77
N GLN A 191 -4.65 -8.99 10.55
CA GLN A 191 -3.83 -7.94 11.14
C GLN A 191 -3.18 -8.48 12.42
N VAL A 192 -1.86 -8.43 12.51
CA VAL A 192 -1.11 -8.84 13.70
C VAL A 192 -0.76 -7.61 14.53
N PHE A 193 -1.15 -7.63 15.80
CA PHE A 193 -0.90 -6.52 16.70
C PHE A 193 0.56 -6.44 17.13
N GLU A 194 1.00 -5.22 17.41
CA GLU A 194 2.33 -4.92 17.93
C GLU A 194 3.47 -5.47 17.06
N SER A 195 3.29 -5.45 15.74
CA SER A 195 4.23 -6.05 14.80
C SER A 195 4.54 -5.10 13.64
N GLY A 196 5.80 -5.05 13.21
CA GLY A 196 6.21 -4.38 11.98
C GLY A 196 6.17 -5.31 10.78
N HIS A 197 7.00 -5.00 9.79
CA HIS A 197 7.13 -5.71 8.51
C HIS A 197 7.50 -7.20 8.68
N LEU A 198 8.37 -7.51 9.64
CA LEU A 198 8.81 -8.88 9.92
C LEU A 198 7.99 -9.50 11.08
N VAL A 199 6.76 -9.89 10.79
CA VAL A 199 5.84 -10.46 11.79
C VAL A 199 6.44 -11.58 12.65
N PRO A 200 7.11 -12.60 12.08
CA PRO A 200 7.71 -13.65 12.90
C PRO A 200 8.86 -13.18 13.79
N LYS A 201 9.50 -12.05 13.45
CA LYS A 201 10.58 -11.47 14.25
C LYS A 201 10.03 -10.67 15.44
N ASP A 202 8.95 -9.93 15.23
CA ASP A 202 8.38 -9.05 16.26
C ASP A 202 7.36 -9.80 17.15
N GLN A 203 6.60 -10.76 16.58
CA GLN A 203 5.58 -11.56 17.26
C GLN A 203 5.72 -13.07 16.93
N PRO A 204 6.80 -13.74 17.37
CA PRO A 204 7.09 -15.13 16.99
C PRO A 204 6.01 -16.13 17.40
N GLU A 205 5.45 -15.97 18.61
CA GLU A 205 4.39 -16.83 19.14
C GLU A 205 3.11 -16.70 18.31
N VAL A 206 2.72 -15.46 18.00
CA VAL A 206 1.55 -15.18 17.16
C VAL A 206 1.75 -15.72 15.75
N ALA A 207 2.93 -15.53 15.16
CA ALA A 207 3.27 -16.04 13.84
C ALA A 207 3.21 -17.57 13.77
N LEU A 208 3.70 -18.27 14.80
CA LEU A 208 3.62 -19.72 14.88
C LEU A 208 2.17 -20.20 14.99
N MET A 209 1.35 -19.53 15.80
CA MET A 209 -0.07 -19.89 15.94
C MET A 209 -0.87 -19.60 14.67
N MET A 210 -0.61 -18.47 14.01
CA MET A 210 -1.14 -18.15 12.68
C MET A 210 -0.80 -19.27 11.67
N LEU A 211 0.48 -19.63 11.57
CA LEU A 211 0.94 -20.67 10.63
C LEU A 211 0.29 -22.02 10.93
N ARG A 212 0.29 -22.46 12.19
CA ARG A 212 -0.34 -23.72 12.62
C ARG A 212 -1.82 -23.76 12.30
N ARG A 213 -2.55 -22.66 12.53
CA ARG A 213 -3.96 -22.57 12.17
C ARG A 213 -4.14 -22.64 10.66
N PHE A 214 -3.35 -21.92 9.87
CA PHE A 214 -3.50 -21.92 8.41
C PHE A 214 -3.26 -23.28 7.76
N VAL A 215 -2.21 -24.00 8.17
CA VAL A 215 -1.83 -25.30 7.56
C VAL A 215 -2.61 -26.49 8.13
N SER A 216 -3.45 -26.28 9.15
CA SER A 216 -4.26 -27.33 9.75
C SER A 216 -5.38 -27.77 8.80
N LEU A 217 -5.55 -29.09 8.65
CA LEU A 217 -6.63 -29.69 7.84
C LEU A 217 -8.04 -29.32 8.36
N HIS A 218 -8.15 -29.00 9.66
CA HIS A 218 -9.42 -28.63 10.30
C HIS A 218 -9.56 -27.11 10.48
N SER A 219 -8.74 -26.32 9.77
CA SER A 219 -8.77 -24.88 9.88
C SER A 219 -10.07 -24.31 9.33
N ASP A 220 -10.68 -23.42 10.09
CA ASP A 220 -11.80 -22.61 9.64
C ASP A 220 -11.38 -21.59 8.56
N TRP A 221 -10.08 -21.30 8.42
CA TRP A 221 -9.53 -20.46 7.36
C TRP A 221 -9.37 -21.17 6.02
N ALA A 222 -9.39 -22.51 6.01
CA ALA A 222 -9.21 -23.33 4.81
C ALA A 222 -10.53 -23.78 4.17
N ALA A 223 -11.68 -23.40 4.75
CA ALA A 223 -12.98 -23.76 4.23
C ALA A 223 -13.26 -23.06 2.90
N ALA A 224 -13.23 -23.81 1.79
CA ALA A 224 -13.62 -23.30 0.48
C ALA A 224 -15.05 -22.71 0.52
N PRO A 225 -15.37 -21.72 -0.33
CA PRO A 225 -16.73 -21.22 -0.44
C PRO A 225 -17.66 -22.40 -0.77
N PRO A 226 -18.91 -22.42 -0.27
CA PRO A 226 -19.87 -23.40 -0.72
C PRO A 226 -19.93 -23.40 -2.25
N ALA A 227 -19.65 -24.55 -2.87
CA ALA A 227 -19.82 -24.68 -4.29
C ALA A 227 -21.31 -24.51 -4.61
N VAL A 228 -21.73 -23.37 -5.16
CA VAL A 228 -23.01 -23.35 -5.89
C VAL A 228 -22.80 -24.28 -7.08
N LEU A 229 -23.53 -25.38 -7.09
CA LEU A 229 -23.72 -26.23 -8.26
C LEU A 229 -24.26 -25.34 -9.38
N GLN A 230 -23.40 -24.96 -10.33
CA GLN A 230 -23.86 -24.39 -11.60
C GLN A 230 -23.16 -25.12 -12.74
N SER A 231 -23.92 -26.01 -13.34
CA SER A 231 -23.72 -26.56 -14.68
C SER A 231 -23.87 -25.43 -15.70
N GLY A 232 -22.76 -24.96 -16.29
CA GLY A 232 -22.78 -24.00 -17.38
C GLY A 232 -21.37 -23.62 -17.83
N PRO A 233 -21.14 -23.29 -19.12
CA PRO A 233 -19.80 -23.02 -19.64
C PRO A 233 -19.16 -21.83 -18.93
N LYS A 234 -17.97 -22.03 -18.36
CA LYS A 234 -17.14 -20.98 -17.78
C LYS A 234 -16.49 -20.18 -18.90
N ASP A 235 -17.21 -19.22 -19.47
CA ASP A 235 -16.55 -18.09 -20.09
C ASP A 235 -16.13 -17.14 -18.96
N LEU A 236 -14.92 -17.36 -18.44
CA LEU A 236 -14.25 -16.44 -17.54
C LEU A 236 -13.94 -15.19 -18.36
N GLY A 237 -14.91 -14.27 -18.43
CA GLY A 237 -14.83 -12.97 -19.09
C GLY A 237 -13.79 -12.05 -18.44
N LEU A 238 -12.53 -12.49 -18.46
CA LEU A 238 -11.34 -11.68 -18.26
C LEU A 238 -11.27 -10.70 -19.42
N ARG A 239 -12.06 -9.62 -19.31
CA ARG A 239 -11.80 -8.41 -20.06
C ARG A 239 -10.43 -7.93 -19.61
N THR A 240 -9.44 -8.14 -20.48
CA THR A 240 -8.26 -7.28 -20.52
C THR A 240 -8.79 -5.85 -20.52
N GLN A 241 -8.51 -5.09 -19.46
CA GLN A 241 -8.67 -3.64 -19.49
C GLN A 241 -7.62 -3.09 -20.44
N SER A 242 -7.88 -3.22 -21.74
CA SER A 242 -7.33 -2.34 -22.74
C SER A 242 -7.85 -0.95 -22.38
N SER A 243 -6.96 -0.07 -21.93
CA SER A 243 -7.21 1.35 -21.71
C SER A 243 -7.85 1.98 -22.94
N ARG A 244 -9.17 2.11 -22.94
CA ARG A 244 -9.90 3.04 -23.81
C ARG A 244 -10.56 4.03 -22.89
N GLU A 245 -9.95 5.21 -22.76
CA GLU A 245 -10.66 6.38 -22.26
C GLU A 245 -11.93 6.58 -23.11
N PRO A 246 -13.10 6.85 -22.50
CA PRO A 246 -14.26 7.21 -23.28
C PRO A 246 -13.97 8.54 -23.98
N ALA A 247 -14.13 8.58 -25.32
CA ALA A 247 -13.89 9.74 -26.18
C ALA A 247 -14.58 11.04 -25.71
N PHE A 248 -15.52 10.93 -24.77
CA PHE A 248 -16.20 12.04 -24.11
C PHE A 248 -15.29 12.89 -23.20
N LEU A 249 -14.28 12.28 -22.54
CA LEU A 249 -13.39 13.00 -21.60
C LEU A 249 -12.24 13.73 -22.30
N ALA A 250 -11.76 13.21 -23.43
CA ALA A 250 -10.77 13.88 -24.27
C ALA A 250 -11.32 15.19 -24.88
N GLY A 251 -12.61 15.20 -25.27
CA GLY A 251 -13.28 16.37 -25.83
C GLY A 251 -13.42 17.54 -24.84
N LEU A 252 -13.70 17.26 -23.57
CA LEU A 252 -13.82 18.27 -22.51
C LEU A 252 -12.49 18.95 -22.18
N SER A 253 -11.39 18.18 -22.19
CA SER A 253 -10.05 18.72 -21.94
C SER A 253 -9.57 19.63 -23.08
N ALA A 254 -9.89 19.30 -24.33
CA ALA A 254 -9.55 20.14 -25.49
C ALA A 254 -10.32 21.47 -25.51
N LEU A 255 -11.61 21.45 -25.15
CA LEU A 255 -12.45 22.65 -25.06
C LEU A 255 -12.02 23.61 -23.95
N LEU A 256 -11.65 23.09 -22.78
CA LEU A 256 -11.11 23.91 -21.69
C LEU A 256 -9.76 24.54 -22.06
N GLY A 257 -8.87 23.79 -22.73
CA GLY A 257 -7.59 24.31 -23.23
C GLY A 257 -7.77 25.46 -24.23
N ALA A 258 -8.70 25.32 -25.18
CA ALA A 258 -8.98 26.35 -26.18
C ALA A 258 -9.57 27.63 -25.55
N LEU A 259 -10.46 27.49 -24.55
CA LEU A 259 -11.04 28.62 -23.83
C LEU A 259 -9.99 29.35 -22.99
N CYS A 260 -9.07 28.63 -22.33
CA CYS A 260 -7.96 29.24 -21.59
C CYS A 260 -7.00 30.00 -22.52
N LEU A 261 -6.67 29.46 -23.69
CA LEU A 261 -5.79 30.12 -24.65
C LEU A 261 -6.45 31.38 -25.26
N ALA A 262 -7.74 31.30 -25.58
CA ALA A 262 -8.51 32.45 -26.08
C ALA A 262 -8.61 33.58 -25.03
N TRP A 263 -8.75 33.23 -23.75
CA TRP A 263 -8.75 34.22 -22.67
C TRP A 263 -7.37 34.85 -22.46
N ALA A 264 -6.29 34.05 -22.51
CA ALA A 264 -4.92 34.55 -22.42
C ALA A 264 -4.56 35.50 -23.58
N LEU A 265 -4.98 35.17 -24.81
CA LEU A 265 -4.77 36.04 -25.99
C LEU A 265 -5.58 37.35 -25.90
N ARG A 266 -6.79 37.32 -25.32
CA ARG A 266 -7.58 38.53 -25.05
C ARG A 266 -6.93 39.43 -24.01
N LEU A 267 -6.29 38.85 -22.99
CA LEU A 267 -5.53 39.63 -21.99
C LEU A 267 -4.25 40.22 -22.59
N TRP A 268 -3.57 39.48 -23.48
CA TRP A 268 -2.39 39.98 -24.18
C TRP A 268 -2.73 41.19 -25.07
N LYS A 269 -3.82 41.12 -25.85
CA LYS A 269 -4.27 42.22 -26.71
C LYS A 269 -4.74 43.48 -25.96
N ARG A 270 -5.03 43.39 -24.65
CA ARG A 270 -5.41 44.55 -23.82
C ARG A 270 -4.21 45.27 -23.20
N LYS A 271 -2.98 44.79 -23.43
CA LYS A 271 -1.78 45.27 -22.75
C LYS A 271 -0.80 46.04 -23.64
N GLU A 272 -1.29 46.63 -24.74
CA GLU A 272 -0.56 47.66 -25.52
C GLU A 272 -0.93 49.05 -24.95
N PRO A 273 0.01 49.78 -24.32
CA PRO A 273 -0.20 51.17 -23.96
C PRO A 273 0.14 52.12 -25.12
N GLU A 274 -0.71 53.11 -25.34
CA GLU A 274 -0.42 54.30 -26.16
C GLU A 274 0.91 54.94 -25.73
N GLY A 275 1.78 55.23 -26.70
CA GLY A 275 3.20 55.52 -26.46
C GLY A 275 3.57 56.97 -26.11
N GLN A 276 4.89 57.24 -26.05
CA GLN A 276 5.58 58.47 -26.51
C GLN A 276 7.04 58.64 -26.01
N TYR A 277 7.93 59.05 -26.94
CA TYR A 277 9.23 59.80 -26.86
C TYR A 277 10.43 59.18 -26.08
N SER A 278 11.73 59.39 -26.39
CA SER A 278 12.46 60.30 -27.29
C SER A 278 13.88 59.74 -27.60
N LEU A 279 14.45 60.12 -28.75
CA LEU A 279 15.87 59.98 -29.13
C LEU A 279 16.76 60.91 -28.28
N MET A 280 17.94 60.43 -27.86
CA MET A 280 19.15 61.23 -27.59
C MET A 280 20.40 60.35 -27.87
N THR A 281 21.12 60.71 -28.93
CA THR A 281 22.59 60.65 -29.06
C THR A 281 23.05 62.05 -29.36
#